data_AF-L5LQ50-F1
#
_entry.id   AF-L5LQ50-F1
#
_cell.length_a   1.000
_cell.length_b   1.000
_cell.length_c   1.000
_cell.angle_alpha   90.00
_cell.angle_beta   90.00
_cell.angle_gamma   90.00
#
_symmetry.space_group_name_H-M   'P 1'
#
loop_
_entity.id
_entity.type
_entity.pdbx_description
1 polymer ?
#
loop_
_entity_poly.entity_id
_entity_poly.type
_entity_poly.pdbx_seq_one_letter_code
_entity_poly.pdbx_strand_id
1 'polypeptide(L)'
;MVSALQCTLDPDTCEPTDTLTEQAVEFCQRVGSRATRVSDIVGRQDEAVYRAIEEGIQRVNGNAAARPYHIQKWAILERDFSISGGELGPTMKLKRLTVLEKYKDIIDSFYLE
;
A
#
# COMPACT_ATOMS: atom_id res chain seq x y z
N MET A 1 4.11 9.22 0.53
CA MET A 1 2.81 8.51 0.41
C MET A 1 3.00 7.09 0.92
N VAL A 2 2.06 6.53 1.66
CA VAL A 2 2.08 5.10 2.00
C VAL A 2 0.83 4.45 1.44
N SER A 3 0.96 3.24 0.91
CA SER A 3 -0.15 2.46 0.35
C SER A 3 -0.13 1.04 0.89
N ALA A 4 -1.28 0.50 1.25
CA ALA A 4 -1.47 -0.90 1.59
C ALA A 4 -2.03 -1.67 0.38
N LEU A 5 -1.74 -2.96 0.30
CA LEU A 5 -2.34 -3.87 -0.68
C LEU A 5 -3.49 -4.62 -0.05
N GLN A 6 -4.56 -4.83 -0.82
CA GLN A 6 -5.76 -5.46 -0.31
C GLN A 6 -5.52 -6.95 -0.02
N CYS A 7 -5.76 -7.35 1.22
CA CYS A 7 -5.52 -8.72 1.70
C CYS A 7 -6.82 -9.43 2.10
N THR A 8 -6.78 -10.76 2.12
CA THR A 8 -7.85 -11.54 2.73
C THR A 8 -7.83 -11.37 4.24
N LEU A 9 -9.01 -11.39 4.85
CA LEU A 9 -9.15 -11.34 6.31
C LEU A 9 -9.18 -12.76 6.87
N ASP A 10 -8.56 -12.94 8.02
CA ASP A 10 -8.72 -14.14 8.83
C ASP A 10 -10.17 -14.18 9.36
N PRO A 11 -10.90 -15.31 9.18
CA PRO A 11 -12.33 -15.38 9.46
C PRO A 11 -12.67 -15.32 10.96
N ASP A 12 -11.72 -15.65 11.83
CA ASP A 12 -11.92 -15.70 13.28
C ASP A 12 -11.53 -14.37 13.95
N THR A 13 -10.43 -13.78 13.50
CA THR A 13 -9.84 -12.57 14.11
C THR A 13 -10.20 -11.28 13.37
N CYS A 14 -10.71 -11.38 12.13
CA CYS A 14 -10.92 -10.25 11.21
C CYS A 14 -9.64 -9.43 10.95
N GLU A 15 -8.46 -10.01 11.17
CA GLU A 15 -7.18 -9.38 10.89
C GLU A 15 -6.75 -9.62 9.43
N PRO A 16 -6.07 -8.64 8.81
CA PRO A 16 -5.53 -8.81 7.47
C PRO A 16 -4.40 -9.83 7.48
N THR A 17 -4.52 -10.82 6.61
CA THR A 17 -3.52 -11.86 6.38
C THR A 17 -2.45 -11.37 5.40
N ASP A 18 -1.40 -12.18 5.21
CA ASP A 18 -0.38 -11.95 4.19
C ASP A 18 -0.86 -12.29 2.77
N THR A 19 -2.02 -12.93 2.62
CA THR A 19 -2.53 -13.38 1.31
C THR A 19 -3.33 -12.26 0.64
N LEU A 20 -2.98 -11.96 -0.61
CA LEU A 20 -3.69 -10.95 -1.42
C LEU A 20 -5.09 -11.42 -1.78
N THR A 21 -6.03 -10.48 -1.93
CA THR A 21 -7.36 -10.79 -2.49
C THR A 21 -7.25 -11.22 -3.96
N GLU A 22 -8.25 -11.93 -4.46
CA GLU A 22 -8.31 -12.36 -5.87
C GLU A 22 -8.11 -11.18 -6.84
N GLN A 23 -8.76 -10.04 -6.57
CA GLN A 23 -8.61 -8.81 -7.37
C GLN A 23 -7.17 -8.26 -7.36
N ALA A 24 -6.50 -8.31 -6.20
CA ALA A 24 -5.11 -7.88 -6.08
C ALA A 24 -4.16 -8.84 -6.81
N VAL A 25 -4.42 -10.16 -6.76
CA VAL A 25 -3.67 -11.17 -7.51
C VAL A 25 -3.86 -10.99 -9.02
N GLU A 26 -5.09 -10.79 -9.48
CA GLU A 26 -5.37 -10.51 -10.91
C GLU A 26 -4.63 -9.26 -11.39
N PHE A 27 -4.59 -8.21 -10.55
CA PHE A 27 -3.80 -7.02 -10.85
C PHE A 27 -2.31 -7.36 -10.98
N CYS A 28 -1.74 -8.09 -10.01
CA CYS A 28 -0.33 -8.50 -10.03
C CYS A 28 0.01 -9.30 -11.29
N GLN A 29 -0.83 -10.27 -11.65
CA GLN A 29 -0.67 -11.08 -12.86
C GLN A 29 -0.74 -10.25 -14.13
N ARG A 30 -1.68 -9.30 -14.22
CA ARG A 30 -1.82 -8.42 -15.38
C ARG A 30 -0.60 -7.54 -15.60
N VAL A 31 0.09 -7.13 -14.54
CA VAL A 31 1.32 -6.32 -14.65
C VAL A 31 2.59 -7.17 -14.83
N GLY A 32 2.46 -8.50 -14.76
CA GLY A 32 3.54 -9.47 -15.00
C GLY A 32 4.14 -10.11 -13.74
N SER A 33 3.58 -9.84 -12.56
CA SER A 33 3.97 -10.47 -11.29
C SER A 33 3.22 -11.78 -11.05
N ARG A 34 3.84 -12.71 -10.31
CA ARG A 34 3.21 -13.95 -9.84
C ARG A 34 2.97 -13.94 -8.33
N ALA A 35 3.12 -12.79 -7.69
CA ALA A 35 2.95 -12.67 -6.25
C ALA A 35 1.50 -12.93 -5.85
N THR A 36 1.33 -13.75 -4.82
CA THR A 36 0.02 -14.00 -4.17
C THR A 36 -0.01 -13.50 -2.73
N ARG A 37 1.13 -12.98 -2.24
CA ARG A 37 1.34 -12.51 -0.89
C ARG A 37 1.95 -11.12 -0.87
N VAL A 38 1.66 -10.34 0.16
CA VAL A 38 2.27 -9.02 0.34
C VAL A 38 3.76 -9.14 0.62
N SER A 39 4.15 -10.12 1.43
CA SER A 39 5.55 -10.42 1.75
C SER A 39 6.40 -10.70 0.50
N ASP A 40 5.85 -11.36 -0.52
CA ASP A 40 6.54 -11.58 -1.81
C ASP A 40 6.77 -10.27 -2.56
N ILE A 41 5.83 -9.31 -2.49
CA ILE A 41 5.92 -8.02 -3.16
C ILE A 41 6.90 -7.10 -2.43
N VAL A 42 6.70 -6.90 -1.12
CA VAL A 42 7.51 -5.96 -0.35
C VAL A 42 8.89 -6.52 -0.09
N GLY A 43 9.00 -7.79 0.32
CA GLY A 43 10.28 -8.40 0.70
C GLY A 43 11.23 -8.64 -0.47
N ARG A 44 10.72 -8.89 -1.68
CA ARG A 44 11.55 -9.02 -2.91
C ARG A 44 11.55 -7.77 -3.77
N GLN A 45 10.82 -6.73 -3.37
CA GLN A 45 10.61 -5.53 -4.14
C GLN A 45 10.19 -5.85 -5.59
N ASP A 46 9.06 -6.57 -5.73
CA ASP A 46 8.58 -7.08 -7.02
C ASP A 46 8.54 -5.99 -8.09
N GLU A 47 9.50 -6.06 -9.04
CA GLU A 47 9.73 -5.01 -10.03
C GLU A 47 8.50 -4.72 -10.88
N ALA A 48 7.69 -5.74 -11.20
CA ALA A 48 6.51 -5.57 -12.04
C ALA A 48 5.43 -4.78 -11.31
N VAL A 49 5.19 -5.08 -10.02
CA VAL A 49 4.23 -4.36 -9.19
C VAL A 49 4.73 -2.94 -8.90
N TYR A 50 6.00 -2.78 -8.51
CA TYR A 50 6.57 -1.47 -8.21
C TYR A 50 6.56 -0.55 -9.42
N ARG A 51 6.92 -1.07 -10.61
CA ARG A 51 6.84 -0.31 -11.86
C ARG A 51 5.40 0.12 -12.18
N ALA A 52 4.43 -0.78 -12.02
CA ALA A 52 3.03 -0.44 -12.28
C ALA A 52 2.50 0.66 -11.36
N ILE A 53 2.91 0.67 -10.09
CA ILE A 53 2.56 1.73 -9.14
C ILE A 53 3.25 3.04 -9.52
N GLU A 54 4.54 3.00 -9.86
CA GLU A 54 5.30 4.16 -10.30
C GLU A 54 4.69 4.79 -11.56
N GLU A 55 4.31 3.99 -12.56
CA GLU A 55 3.59 4.47 -13.76
C GLU A 55 2.24 5.10 -13.40
N GLY A 56 1.51 4.53 -12.45
CA GLY A 56 0.27 5.09 -11.91
C GLY A 56 0.50 6.45 -11.24
N ILE A 57 1.55 6.57 -10.43
CA ILE A 57 1.96 7.82 -9.77
C ILE A 57 2.34 8.87 -10.81
N GLN A 58 3.12 8.50 -11.83
CA GLN A 58 3.51 9.41 -12.91
C GLN A 58 2.29 9.94 -13.68
N ARG A 59 1.31 9.08 -13.97
CA ARG A 59 0.03 9.52 -14.56
C ARG A 59 -0.73 10.51 -13.68
N VAL A 60 -0.77 10.30 -12.37
CA VAL A 60 -1.44 11.24 -11.44
C VAL A 60 -0.66 12.55 -11.35
N ASN A 61 0.66 12.48 -11.24
CA ASN A 61 1.53 13.66 -11.22
C ASN A 61 1.43 14.47 -12.52
N GLY A 62 1.23 13.82 -13.67
CA GLY A 62 1.00 14.51 -14.95
C GLY A 62 -0.27 15.38 -14.98
N ASN A 63 -1.23 15.14 -14.09
CA ASN A 63 -2.44 15.96 -13.93
C ASN A 63 -2.30 17.05 -12.85
N ALA A 64 -1.16 17.09 -12.14
CA ALA A 64 -0.95 18.04 -11.06
C ALA A 64 -0.62 19.43 -11.63
N ALA A 65 -1.18 20.48 -11.00
CA ALA A 65 -0.99 21.86 -11.46
C ALA A 65 0.48 22.33 -11.38
N ALA A 66 1.27 21.76 -10.48
CA ALA A 66 2.67 22.10 -10.27
C ALA A 66 3.41 21.01 -9.46
N ARG A 67 4.74 21.09 -9.49
CA ARG A 67 5.64 20.14 -8.83
C ARG A 67 5.41 19.93 -7.32
N PRO A 68 5.02 20.93 -6.50
CA PRO A 68 4.72 20.70 -5.08
C PRO A 68 3.55 19.74 -4.82
N TYR A 69 2.67 19.54 -5.79
CA TYR A 69 1.54 18.61 -5.70
C TYR A 69 1.90 17.19 -6.16
N HIS A 70 3.14 16.96 -6.61
CA HIS A 70 3.58 15.64 -7.04
C HIS A 70 3.81 14.72 -5.84
N ILE A 71 3.40 13.47 -5.99
CA ILE A 71 3.85 12.38 -5.14
C ILE A 71 5.31 12.11 -5.51
N GLN A 72 6.24 12.41 -4.60
CA GLN A 72 7.69 12.26 -4.83
C GLN A 72 8.27 11.01 -4.18
N LYS A 73 7.77 10.63 -3.02
CA LYS A 73 8.25 9.49 -2.23
C LYS A 73 7.06 8.63 -1.83
N TRP A 74 7.21 7.32 -1.97
CA TRP A 74 6.15 6.39 -1.65
C TRP A 74 6.69 5.04 -1.14
N ALA A 75 5.86 4.29 -0.41
CA ALA A 75 6.17 2.94 0.02
C ALA A 75 4.89 2.08 0.08
N ILE A 76 5.07 0.77 -0.13
CA ILE A 76 4.04 -0.24 0.10
C ILE A 76 4.20 -0.76 1.53
N LEU A 77 3.08 -0.82 2.27
CA LEU A 77 3.05 -1.36 3.62
C LEU A 77 3.02 -2.90 3.59
N GLU A 78 3.69 -3.54 4.55
CA GLU A 78 3.71 -5.00 4.70
C GLU A 78 2.37 -5.60 5.15
N ARG A 79 1.48 -4.76 5.70
CA ARG A 79 0.14 -5.17 6.13
C ARG A 79 -0.91 -4.20 5.62
N ASP A 80 -2.08 -4.76 5.30
CA ASP A 80 -3.27 -4.00 4.94
C ASP A 80 -3.83 -3.22 6.15
N PHE A 81 -4.64 -2.21 5.88
CA PHE A 81 -5.34 -1.47 6.93
C PHE A 81 -6.49 -2.28 7.51
N SER A 82 -6.70 -2.15 8.81
CA SER A 82 -7.72 -2.93 9.50
C SER A 82 -8.45 -2.14 10.58
N ILE A 83 -9.62 -2.64 10.97
CA ILE A 83 -10.36 -2.09 12.11
C ILE A 83 -9.68 -2.49 13.42
N SER A 84 -9.24 -3.75 13.53
CA SER A 84 -8.52 -4.29 14.70
C SER A 84 -7.18 -3.58 14.94
N GLY A 85 -6.41 -3.31 13.88
CA GLY A 85 -5.15 -2.57 13.93
C GLY A 85 -5.31 -1.05 14.13
N GLY A 86 -6.55 -0.55 14.14
CA GLY A 86 -6.91 0.83 14.45
C GLY A 86 -6.81 1.81 13.28
N GLU A 87 -6.29 1.40 12.11
CA GLU A 87 -6.15 2.26 10.93
C GLU A 87 -7.50 2.62 10.31
N LEU A 88 -8.48 1.72 10.42
CA LEU A 88 -9.85 1.93 9.96
C LEU A 88 -10.80 2.13 11.15
N GLY A 89 -11.76 3.04 10.97
CA GLY A 89 -12.91 3.12 11.86
C GLY A 89 -13.94 2.03 11.58
N PRO A 90 -14.98 1.88 12.42
CA PRO A 90 -16.03 0.86 12.23
C PRO A 90 -16.77 0.97 10.88
N THR A 91 -16.77 2.16 10.28
CA THR A 91 -17.33 2.42 8.93
C THR A 91 -16.31 2.25 7.80
N MET A 92 -15.18 1.59 8.07
CA MET A 92 -14.06 1.39 7.14
C MET A 92 -13.42 2.69 6.62
N LYS A 93 -13.63 3.81 7.31
CA LYS A 93 -12.97 5.08 7.00
C LYS A 93 -11.57 5.12 7.60
N LEU A 94 -10.58 5.54 6.81
CA LEU A 94 -9.19 5.67 7.24
C LEU A 94 -9.04 6.75 8.33
N LYS A 95 -8.48 6.36 9.48
CA LYS A 95 -8.07 7.26 10.56
C LYS A 95 -6.66 7.78 10.28
N ARG A 96 -6.58 8.84 9.48
CA ARG A 96 -5.31 9.41 9.01
C ARG A 96 -4.29 9.66 10.13
N LEU A 97 -4.70 10.23 11.26
CA LEU A 97 -3.79 10.51 12.38
C LEU A 97 -3.15 9.23 12.94
N THR A 98 -3.96 8.18 13.15
CA THR A 98 -3.48 6.88 13.62
C THR A 98 -2.51 6.24 12.63
N VAL A 99 -2.79 6.33 11.33
CA VAL A 99 -1.89 5.82 10.29
C VAL A 99 -0.57 6.59 10.25
N LEU A 100 -0.62 7.93 10.36
CA LEU A 100 0.59 8.75 10.38
C LEU A 100 1.49 8.44 11.58
N GLU A 101 0.90 8.19 12.75
CA GLU A 101 1.63 7.80 13.95
C GLU A 101 2.19 6.38 13.84
N LYS A 102 1.37 5.42 13.40
CA LYS A 102 1.75 4.00 13.31
C LYS A 102 2.86 3.74 12.30
N TYR A 103 2.86 4.46 11.18
CA TYR A 103 3.86 4.33 10.12
C TYR A 103 4.85 5.50 10.10
N LYS A 104 5.01 6.17 11.26
CA LYS A 104 5.88 7.33 11.39
C LYS A 104 7.30 7.04 10.93
N ASP A 105 7.88 5.91 11.30
CA ASP A 105 9.26 5.57 10.93
C ASP A 105 9.44 5.45 9.41
N ILE A 106 8.48 4.84 8.72
CA ILE A 106 8.49 4.74 7.25
C ILE A 106 8.36 6.13 6.63
N ILE A 107 7.46 6.97 7.16
CA ILE A 107 7.23 8.32 6.64
C ILE A 107 8.44 9.22 6.90
N ASP A 108 9.02 9.16 8.10
CA ASP A 108 10.20 9.92 8.48
C ASP A 108 11.41 9.49 7.62
N SER A 109 11.50 8.21 7.25
CA SER A 109 12.55 7.74 6.32
C SER A 109 12.51 8.46 4.96
N PHE A 110 11.35 8.98 4.55
CA PHE A 110 11.24 9.80 3.35
C PHE A 110 11.90 11.18 3.50
N TYR A 111 12.35 11.58 4.68
CA TYR A 111 12.92 12.91 4.95
C TYR A 111 14.32 12.85 5.58
N LEU A 112 14.91 11.66 5.74
CA LEU A 112 16.26 11.47 6.30
C LEU A 112 17.40 11.79 5.31
N GLU A 113 17.17 12.68 4.35
CA GLU A 113 18.16 13.14 3.35
C GLU A 113 18.51 14.62 3.55
#